data_AF-A0A7N0VKU9-F1
#
_entry.id   AF-A0A7N0VKU9-F1
#
_cell.length_a   1.000
_cell.length_b   1.000
_cell.length_c   1.000
_cell.angle_alpha   90.00
_cell.angle_beta   90.00
_cell.angle_gamma   90.00
#
_symmetry.space_group_name_H-M   'P 1'
#
loop_
_entity.id
_entity.type
_entity.pdbx_description
1 polymer ?
#
loop_
_entity_poly.entity_id
_entity_poly.type
_entity_poly.pdbx_seq_one_letter_code
_entity_poly.pdbx_strand_id
1 'polypeptide(L)'
;MKICVSVLVLLFGFGVGNSAVENGPSCPVVVQKLLPCLNYIRGGSAAEAVPLSVDKPPQVCCTGVKGISDEIKSQQDKSEVCQCLKQVLSGIGSYDASKIPQLSTECGASQVLPPIDRNTDCSKV
;
A
#
# COMPACT_ATOMS: atom_id res chain seq x y z
N MET A 1 -9.97 -50.38 -3.42
CA MET A 1 -8.67 -51.06 -3.64
C MET A 1 -7.78 -50.09 -4.41
N LYS A 2 -6.54 -49.76 -4.07
CA LYS A 2 -5.64 -50.18 -2.99
C LYS A 2 -4.32 -49.41 -3.22
N ILE A 3 -4.20 -48.16 -2.78
CA ILE A 3 -2.88 -47.52 -2.59
C ILE A 3 -2.92 -46.69 -1.28
N CYS A 4 -2.36 -47.32 -0.23
CA CYS A 4 -1.62 -46.76 0.90
C CYS A 4 -2.28 -45.72 1.83
N VAL A 5 -3.36 -46.14 2.50
CA VAL A 5 -3.57 -45.79 3.92
C VAL A 5 -2.62 -46.68 4.74
N SER A 6 -1.79 -46.10 5.62
CA SER A 6 -0.51 -46.66 6.16
C SER A 6 0.62 -46.34 5.19
N VAL A 7 1.49 -45.37 5.45
CA VAL A 7 2.42 -45.28 6.58
C VAL A 7 2.77 -43.80 6.78
N LEU A 8 2.96 -43.38 8.04
CA LEU A 8 3.32 -42.04 8.53
C LEU A 8 2.18 -41.08 8.93
N VAL A 9 1.26 -41.59 9.75
CA VAL A 9 0.84 -40.80 10.92
C VAL A 9 1.99 -40.88 11.91
N LEU A 10 2.91 -39.92 11.93
CA LEU A 10 3.70 -39.57 13.13
C LEU A 10 4.24 -38.13 13.03
N LEU A 11 3.60 -37.25 13.82
CA LEU A 11 4.19 -36.13 14.55
C LEU A 11 4.68 -34.91 13.78
N PHE A 12 3.78 -33.98 13.46
CA PHE A 12 3.89 -32.58 13.90
C PHE A 12 2.49 -31.98 13.90
N GLY A 13 1.97 -31.68 15.09
CA GLY A 13 0.76 -30.89 15.21
C GLY A 13 1.04 -29.48 14.67
N PHE A 14 0.68 -29.22 13.43
CA PHE A 14 0.37 -27.88 12.98
C PHE A 14 -1.14 -27.77 12.94
N GLY A 15 -1.66 -27.07 13.94
CA GLY A 15 -3.07 -26.75 14.06
C GLY A 15 -3.59 -26.08 12.79
N VAL A 16 -4.89 -26.26 12.59
CA VAL A 16 -5.70 -25.63 11.57
C VAL A 16 -5.48 -24.12 11.60
N GLY A 17 -4.69 -23.59 10.67
CA GLY A 17 -4.74 -22.19 10.31
C GLY A 17 -5.74 -22.07 9.17
N ASN A 18 -7.01 -21.78 9.48
CA ASN A 18 -7.90 -21.22 8.48
C ASN A 18 -7.13 -20.09 7.80
N SER A 19 -6.95 -20.13 6.49
CA SER A 19 -6.78 -18.89 5.76
C SER A 19 -8.07 -18.13 6.07
N ALA A 20 -8.03 -17.26 7.08
CA ALA A 20 -8.94 -16.14 7.09
C ALA A 20 -8.79 -15.59 5.68
N VAL A 21 -9.86 -15.67 4.89
CA VAL A 21 -9.91 -14.87 3.68
C VAL A 21 -9.74 -13.46 4.24
N GLU A 22 -8.53 -12.93 4.12
CA GLU A 22 -8.25 -11.56 4.49
C GLU A 22 -9.02 -10.76 3.45
N ASN A 23 -10.27 -10.42 3.79
CA ASN A 23 -11.13 -9.55 2.98
C ASN A 23 -10.55 -8.13 2.86
N GLY A 24 -9.36 -7.89 3.43
CA GLY A 24 -8.66 -6.63 3.42
C GLY A 24 -7.84 -6.39 2.15
N PRO A 25 -7.45 -5.13 1.90
CA PRO A 25 -6.58 -4.71 0.82
C PRO A 25 -5.28 -5.52 0.74
N SER A 26 -5.00 -6.07 -0.44
CA SER A 26 -3.74 -6.80 -0.69
C SER A 26 -2.56 -5.83 -0.80
N CYS A 27 -1.58 -5.97 0.11
CA CYS A 27 -0.41 -5.08 0.15
C CYS A 27 0.35 -4.97 -1.18
N PRO A 28 0.68 -6.08 -1.88
CA PRO A 28 1.32 -6.02 -3.20
C PRO A 28 0.51 -5.21 -4.21
N VAL A 29 -0.82 -5.28 -4.17
CA VAL A 29 -1.71 -4.51 -5.04
C VAL A 29 -1.60 -3.01 -4.73
N VAL A 30 -1.62 -2.63 -3.44
CA VAL A 30 -1.42 -1.24 -3.00
C VAL A 30 -0.06 -0.71 -3.49
N VAL A 31 1.01 -1.49 -3.35
CA VAL A 31 2.36 -1.11 -3.80
C VAL A 31 2.38 -0.86 -5.30
N GLN A 32 1.85 -1.79 -6.09
CA GLN A 32 1.82 -1.68 -7.56
C GLN A 32 1.10 -0.40 -8.01
N LYS A 33 -0.01 -0.05 -7.34
CA LYS A 33 -0.74 1.19 -7.61
C LYS A 33 0.03 2.46 -7.19
N LEU A 34 0.90 2.38 -6.17
CA LEU A 34 1.70 3.51 -5.67
C LEU A 34 2.94 3.81 -6.53
N LEU A 35 3.57 2.79 -7.13
CA LEU A 35 4.81 2.93 -7.91
C LEU A 35 4.88 4.15 -8.84
N PRO A 36 3.86 4.48 -9.67
CA PRO A 36 3.90 5.66 -10.54
C PRO A 36 3.98 7.01 -9.79
N CYS A 37 3.72 7.05 -8.49
CA CYS A 37 3.72 8.26 -7.67
C CYS A 37 5.05 8.57 -6.98
N LEU A 38 6.00 7.61 -6.95
CA LEU A 38 7.19 7.73 -6.10
C LEU A 38 8.02 8.99 -6.36
N ASN A 39 8.14 9.41 -7.62
CA ASN A 39 8.86 10.65 -7.97
C ASN A 39 8.17 11.92 -7.43
N TYR A 40 6.84 11.95 -7.47
CA TYR A 40 6.07 13.07 -6.89
C TYR A 40 6.21 13.07 -5.36
N ILE A 41 6.11 11.89 -4.72
CA ILE A 41 6.19 11.74 -3.26
C ILE A 41 7.55 12.18 -2.72
N ARG A 42 8.65 11.89 -3.44
CA ARG A 42 10.00 12.32 -3.05
C ARG A 42 10.17 13.85 -3.02
N GLY A 43 9.25 14.62 -3.59
CA GLY A 43 9.32 16.08 -3.60
C GLY A 43 10.32 16.58 -4.64
N GLY A 44 9.86 16.68 -5.89
CA GLY A 44 10.67 17.15 -7.00
C GLY A 44 11.04 18.63 -6.88
N SER A 45 12.19 18.92 -6.30
CA SER A 45 13.07 19.99 -6.82
C SER A 45 14.42 19.46 -7.31
N ALA A 46 14.68 18.16 -7.23
CA ALA A 46 15.90 17.54 -7.75
C ALA A 46 15.73 16.00 -7.90
N ALA A 47 15.28 15.54 -9.05
CA ALA A 47 15.67 14.24 -9.58
C ALA A 47 15.49 14.26 -11.09
N GLU A 48 16.60 14.10 -11.78
CA GLU A 48 16.82 14.40 -13.18
C GLU A 48 15.94 13.56 -14.13
N ALA A 49 15.57 14.18 -15.27
CA ALA A 49 15.01 13.59 -16.50
C ALA A 49 13.48 13.46 -16.71
N VAL A 50 12.63 14.32 -16.16
CA VAL A 50 11.35 14.65 -16.84
C VAL A 50 11.15 16.17 -16.87
N PRO A 51 11.26 16.83 -18.05
CA PRO A 51 11.00 18.26 -18.21
C PRO A 51 9.49 18.53 -18.17
N LEU A 52 8.87 18.42 -16.99
CA LEU A 52 7.52 18.91 -16.71
C LEU A 52 7.52 19.38 -15.27
N SER A 53 7.27 20.67 -15.06
CA SER A 53 7.04 21.30 -13.75
C SER A 53 6.16 20.41 -12.86
N VAL A 54 6.72 19.87 -11.77
CA VAL A 54 6.06 18.88 -10.90
C VAL A 54 5.18 19.58 -9.85
N ASP A 55 4.38 20.54 -10.28
CA ASP A 55 3.34 21.13 -9.43
C ASP A 55 2.14 20.19 -9.30
N LYS A 56 2.00 19.21 -10.19
CA LYS A 56 0.88 18.25 -10.20
C LYS A 56 1.32 16.79 -10.36
N PRO A 57 0.59 15.84 -9.75
CA PRO A 57 0.83 14.42 -9.97
C PRO A 57 0.52 13.98 -11.41
N PRO A 58 1.34 13.08 -12.01
CA PRO A 58 1.04 12.50 -13.31
C PRO A 58 -0.31 11.75 -13.31
N GLN A 59 -1.01 11.73 -14.44
CA GLN A 59 -2.31 11.04 -14.54
C GLN A 59 -2.23 9.56 -14.12
N VAL A 60 -1.16 8.86 -14.51
CA VAL A 60 -0.93 7.46 -14.12
C VAL A 60 -0.77 7.28 -12.60
N CYS A 61 -0.17 8.27 -11.92
CA CYS A 61 -0.13 8.28 -10.46
C CYS A 61 -1.55 8.47 -9.91
N CYS A 62 -2.34 9.41 -10.44
CA CYS A 62 -3.70 9.61 -9.98
C CYS A 62 -4.63 8.41 -10.18
N THR A 63 -4.49 7.68 -11.29
CA THR A 63 -5.19 6.41 -11.49
C THR A 63 -4.82 5.40 -10.40
N GLY A 64 -3.54 5.31 -10.05
CA GLY A 64 -3.05 4.49 -8.94
C GLY A 64 -3.64 4.90 -7.59
N VAL A 65 -3.59 6.19 -7.25
CA VAL A 65 -4.13 6.74 -5.98
C VAL A 65 -5.62 6.49 -5.85
N LYS A 66 -6.41 6.70 -6.91
CA LYS A 66 -7.84 6.35 -6.93
C LYS A 66 -8.04 4.86 -6.69
N GLY A 67 -7.25 4.04 -7.39
CA GLY A 67 -7.31 2.60 -7.21
C GLY A 67 -6.90 2.14 -5.81
N ILE A 68 -6.01 2.84 -5.09
CA ILE A 68 -5.72 2.57 -3.66
C ILE A 68 -6.91 2.99 -2.80
N SER A 69 -7.48 4.16 -3.08
CA SER A 69 -8.68 4.65 -2.40
C SER A 69 -9.87 3.71 -2.56
N ASP A 70 -9.97 2.99 -3.66
CA ASP A 70 -11.02 2.01 -3.89
C ASP A 70 -10.87 0.76 -3.03
N GLU A 71 -9.67 0.44 -2.55
CA GLU A 71 -9.47 -0.70 -1.63
C GLU A 71 -9.87 -0.36 -0.18
N ILE A 72 -10.02 0.93 0.14
CA ILE A 72 -10.39 1.38 1.50
C ILE A 72 -11.92 1.43 1.61
N LYS A 73 -12.52 0.34 2.09
CA LYS A 73 -13.98 0.24 2.32
C LYS A 73 -14.37 0.39 3.80
N SER A 74 -13.40 0.24 4.68
CA SER A 74 -13.57 0.29 6.13
C SER A 74 -12.37 0.93 6.82
N GLN A 75 -12.53 1.19 8.11
CA GLN A 75 -11.44 1.70 8.95
C GLN A 75 -10.28 0.70 9.08
N GLN A 76 -10.59 -0.60 9.04
CA GLN A 76 -9.58 -1.65 9.04
C GLN A 76 -8.75 -1.62 7.76
N ASP A 77 -9.41 -1.51 6.59
CA ASP A 77 -8.71 -1.40 5.30
C ASP A 77 -7.80 -0.17 5.26
N LYS A 78 -8.24 0.95 5.84
CA LYS A 78 -7.44 2.18 5.92
C LYS A 78 -6.17 1.96 6.74
N SER A 79 -6.25 1.25 7.86
CA SER A 79 -5.10 0.87 8.68
C SER A 79 -4.16 -0.06 7.91
N GLU A 80 -4.69 -1.07 7.22
CA GLU A 80 -3.91 -2.03 6.42
C GLU A 80 -3.20 -1.34 5.25
N VAL A 81 -3.90 -0.48 4.49
CA VAL A 81 -3.29 0.37 3.44
C VAL A 81 -2.21 1.28 4.04
N CYS A 82 -2.47 1.92 5.19
CA CYS A 82 -1.46 2.74 5.85
C CYS A 82 -0.19 1.94 6.17
N GLN A 83 -0.34 0.73 6.73
CA GLN A 83 0.79 -0.14 7.07
C GLN A 83 1.58 -0.52 5.80
N CYS A 84 0.88 -0.85 4.73
CA CYS A 84 1.50 -1.16 3.43
C CYS A 84 2.31 0.00 2.87
N LEU A 85 1.72 1.20 2.81
CA LEU A 85 2.39 2.39 2.33
C LEU A 85 3.58 2.74 3.22
N LYS A 86 3.43 2.65 4.54
CA LYS A 86 4.51 2.89 5.50
C LYS A 86 5.72 1.98 5.24
N GLN A 87 5.49 0.68 5.02
CA GLN A 87 6.59 -0.25 4.73
C GLN A 87 7.34 0.10 3.45
N VAL A 88 6.60 0.37 2.36
CA VAL A 88 7.22 0.74 1.07
C VAL A 88 7.98 2.06 1.17
N LEU A 89 7.33 3.09 1.72
CA LEU A 89 7.90 4.43 1.81
C LEU A 89 9.11 4.48 2.75
N SER A 90 9.16 3.61 3.76
CA SER A 90 10.36 3.47 4.60
C SER A 90 11.59 3.05 3.78
N GLY A 91 11.40 2.35 2.65
CA GLY A 91 12.47 1.85 1.79
C GLY A 91 12.91 2.82 0.67
N ILE A 92 12.19 3.91 0.39
CA ILE A 92 12.49 4.78 -0.76
C ILE A 92 13.47 5.93 -0.48
N GLY A 93 13.95 6.06 0.75
CA GLY A 93 14.83 7.16 1.19
C GLY A 93 14.04 8.38 1.70
N SER A 94 14.59 9.58 1.48
CA SER A 94 13.94 10.84 1.88
C SER A 94 12.77 11.17 0.96
N TYR A 95 11.67 11.62 1.55
CA TYR A 95 10.48 12.10 0.85
C TYR A 95 9.66 13.03 1.76
N ASP A 96 8.70 13.75 1.17
CA ASP A 96 7.78 14.61 1.92
C ASP A 96 6.48 13.84 2.23
N ALA A 97 6.25 13.50 3.50
CA ALA A 97 5.06 12.78 3.93
C ALA A 97 3.76 13.56 3.67
N SER A 98 3.84 14.89 3.56
CA SER A 98 2.70 15.77 3.21
C SER A 98 2.19 15.50 1.79
N LYS A 99 3.00 14.89 0.92
CA LYS A 99 2.60 14.52 -0.44
C LYS A 99 1.53 13.43 -0.47
N ILE A 100 1.40 12.61 0.56
CA ILE A 100 0.40 11.54 0.62
C ILE A 100 -1.03 12.10 0.68
N PRO A 101 -1.41 12.95 1.65
CA PRO A 101 -2.73 13.59 1.65
C PRO A 101 -2.92 14.50 0.44
N GLN A 102 -1.87 15.21 -0.01
CA GLN A 102 -1.95 16.04 -1.23
C GLN A 102 -2.33 15.20 -2.46
N LEU A 103 -1.72 14.03 -2.65
CA LEU A 103 -2.07 13.11 -3.73
C LEU A 103 -3.53 12.71 -3.68
N SER A 104 -4.06 12.34 -2.51
CA SER A 104 -5.48 12.01 -2.37
C SER A 104 -6.38 13.15 -2.83
N THR A 105 -6.09 14.39 -2.39
CA THR A 105 -6.89 15.56 -2.74
C THR A 105 -6.73 15.98 -4.21
N GLU A 106 -5.50 16.12 -4.70
CA GLU A 106 -5.22 16.57 -6.07
C GLU A 106 -5.68 15.58 -7.13
N CYS A 107 -5.66 14.28 -6.82
CA CYS A 107 -6.16 13.24 -7.71
C CYS A 107 -7.67 13.00 -7.58
N GLY A 108 -8.37 13.66 -6.64
CA GLY A 108 -9.81 13.47 -6.43
C GLY A 108 -10.14 12.05 -5.99
N ALA A 109 -9.33 11.47 -5.12
CA ALA A 109 -9.62 10.20 -4.46
C ALA A 109 -10.71 10.38 -3.39
N SER A 110 -11.60 9.40 -3.26
CA SER A 110 -12.70 9.45 -2.29
C SER A 110 -12.22 9.31 -0.85
N GLN A 111 -11.11 8.59 -0.64
CA GLN A 111 -10.51 8.34 0.66
C GLN A 111 -9.20 9.13 0.78
N VAL A 112 -9.10 9.91 1.86
CA VAL A 112 -7.91 10.71 2.17
C VAL A 112 -7.08 9.99 3.22
N LEU A 113 -5.83 9.71 2.87
CA LEU A 113 -4.84 9.15 3.78
C LEU A 113 -4.11 10.31 4.50
N PRO A 114 -3.75 10.14 5.78
CA PRO A 114 -2.93 11.11 6.49
C PRO A 114 -1.51 11.17 5.90
N PRO A 115 -0.65 12.10 6.34
CA PRO A 115 0.78 11.97 6.13
C PRO A 115 1.26 10.60 6.61
N ILE A 116 2.07 9.92 5.79
CA ILE A 116 2.63 8.60 6.13
C ILE A 116 4.15 8.69 6.10
N ASP A 117 4.74 8.55 7.28
CA ASP A 117 6.18 8.49 7.55
C ASP A 117 6.53 7.27 8.41
N ARG A 118 7.82 7.09 8.69
CA ARG A 118 8.33 5.98 9.54
C ARG A 118 7.71 5.96 10.94
N ASN A 119 7.28 7.12 11.45
CA ASN A 119 6.71 7.28 12.78
C ASN A 119 5.17 7.30 12.80
N THR A 120 4.52 7.27 11.64
CA THR A 120 3.06 7.28 11.55
C THR A 120 2.47 6.05 12.25
N ASP A 121 1.50 6.30 13.14
CA ASP A 121 0.76 5.27 13.86
C ASP A 121 -0.47 4.84 13.04
N CYS A 122 -0.30 3.77 12.26
CA CYS A 122 -1.35 3.26 11.36
C CYS A 122 -2.57 2.67 12.09
N SER A 123 -2.50 2.44 13.40
CA SER A 123 -3.66 1.98 14.17
C SER A 123 -4.63 3.11 14.54
N LYS A 124 -4.27 4.37 14.25
CA LYS A 124 -5.05 5.57 14.59
C LYS A 124 -5.48 6.40 13.37
N VAL A 125 -5.25 5.90 12.16
CA VAL A 125 -5.60 6.60 10.91
C VAL A 125 -7.09 6.61 10.63
#